data_AF-D7E3A9-F1
#
_entry.id   AF-D7E3A9-F1
#
_cell.length_a   1.000
_cell.length_b   1.000
_cell.length_c   1.000
_cell.angle_alpha   90.00
_cell.angle_beta   90.00
_cell.angle_gamma   90.00
#
_symmetry.space_group_name_H-M   'P 1'
#
loop_
_entity.id
_entity.type
_entity.pdbx_description
1 polymer ?
#
loop_
_entity_poly.entity_id
_entity_poly.type
_entity_poly.pdbx_seq_one_letter_code
_entity_poly.pdbx_strand_id
1 'polypeptide(L)'
;MMLTKRKSRSIAAILAFSGIVTISGLHKFYLGQPLWGILYVLLSWTPIPKVASAIEGVWYLTQDKEAFDRNFNLGQSVVKVSPQVSNQVESVGHALRELDALRQDGLISEYEFEQKRRQMLDQIS
;
A
#
# COMPACT_ATOMS: atom_id res chain seq x y z
N MET A 1 -12.10 15.32 -17.13
CA MET A 1 -10.92 14.62 -17.69
C MET A 1 -9.77 14.81 -16.70
N MET A 2 -9.64 13.92 -15.72
CA MET A 2 -8.51 13.98 -14.76
C MET A 2 -7.26 13.47 -15.46
N LEU A 3 -6.30 14.36 -15.69
CA LEU A 3 -4.99 14.01 -16.22
C LEU A 3 -4.24 13.22 -15.15
N THR A 4 -4.35 11.90 -15.16
CA THR A 4 -3.47 11.01 -14.40
C THR A 4 -2.06 11.19 -14.96
N LYS A 5 -1.31 12.08 -14.32
CA LYS A 5 0.05 12.42 -14.72
C LYS A 5 0.93 11.20 -14.45
N ARG A 6 1.14 10.36 -15.47
CA ARG A 6 2.02 9.19 -15.36
C ARG A 6 3.41 9.65 -14.92
N LYS A 7 3.92 8.92 -13.95
CA LYS A 7 5.19 9.22 -13.32
C LYS A 7 6.32 8.70 -14.18
N SER A 8 7.31 9.54 -14.46
CA SER A 8 8.39 9.21 -15.38
C SER A 8 9.57 8.56 -14.65
N ARG A 9 9.97 7.38 -15.13
CA ARG A 9 11.17 6.66 -14.64
C ARG A 9 12.44 7.51 -14.74
N SER A 10 12.57 8.31 -15.81
CA SER A 10 13.74 9.17 -16.02
C SER A 10 13.82 10.26 -14.96
N ILE A 11 12.68 10.81 -14.55
CA ILE A 11 12.62 11.81 -13.48
C ILE A 11 12.98 11.16 -12.13
N ALA A 12 12.50 9.94 -11.88
CA ALA A 12 12.87 9.19 -10.67
C ALA A 12 14.37 8.89 -10.58
N ALA A 13 14.99 8.48 -11.69
CA ALA A 13 16.43 8.24 -11.77
C ALA A 13 17.24 9.53 -11.58
N ILE A 14 16.86 10.62 -12.26
CA ILE A 14 17.54 11.91 -12.11
C ILE A 14 17.45 12.41 -10.66
N LEU A 15 16.30 12.26 -10.01
CA LEU A 15 16.15 12.61 -8.59
C LEU A 15 17.00 11.71 -7.68
N ALA A 16 17.11 10.41 -7.98
CA ALA A 16 17.91 9.48 -7.19
C ALA A 16 19.41 9.85 -7.26
N PHE A 17 19.91 10.18 -8.46
CA PHE A 17 21.28 10.67 -8.65
C PHE A 17 21.50 12.06 -8.04
N SER A 18 20.53 12.97 -8.14
CA SER A 18 20.60 14.29 -7.50
C SER A 18 20.69 14.19 -5.97
N GLY A 19 20.08 13.15 -5.38
CA GLY A 19 20.16 12.85 -3.94
C GLY A 19 21.56 12.46 -3.44
N ILE A 20 22.53 12.20 -4.33
CA ILE A 20 23.93 11.96 -3.97
C ILE A 20 24.64 13.26 -3.60
N VAL A 21 24.28 14.37 -4.28
CA VAL A 21 24.86 15.71 -4.07
C VAL A 21 24.05 16.53 -3.06
N THR A 22 22.73 16.32 -3.01
CA THR A 22 21.81 17.11 -2.19
C THR A 22 21.30 16.30 -0.99
N ILE A 23 19.97 16.18 -0.86
CA ILE A 23 19.28 15.44 0.19
C ILE A 23 18.86 14.09 -0.38
N SER A 24 19.36 13.02 0.22
CA SER A 24 19.02 11.65 -0.17
C SER A 24 17.55 11.35 0.18
N GLY A 25 16.81 10.67 -0.72
CA GLY A 25 15.42 10.25 -0.48
C GLY A 25 14.33 11.03 -1.25
N LEU A 26 14.66 12.12 -1.96
CA LEU A 26 13.68 12.87 -2.78
C LEU A 26 13.02 12.00 -3.86
N HIS A 27 13.73 11.03 -4.40
CA HIS A 27 13.18 10.08 -5.37
C HIS A 27 12.09 9.20 -4.75
N LYS A 28 12.22 8.82 -3.47
CA LYS A 28 11.19 8.05 -2.74
C LYS A 28 9.93 8.88 -2.51
N PHE A 29 10.08 10.16 -2.16
CA PHE A 29 8.96 11.10 -2.10
C PHE A 29 8.29 11.27 -3.44
N TYR A 30 9.08 11.41 -4.51
CA TYR A 30 8.54 11.39 -5.85
C TYR A 30 7.74 10.11 -6.00
N LEU A 31 8.33 8.90 -5.83
CA LEU A 31 7.71 7.56 -5.97
C LEU A 31 6.45 7.29 -5.13
N GLY A 32 5.98 8.23 -4.30
CA GLY A 32 4.80 8.04 -3.45
C GLY A 32 5.11 7.18 -2.21
N GLN A 33 6.38 7.08 -1.81
CA GLN A 33 6.85 6.32 -0.65
C GLN A 33 7.38 7.28 0.43
N PRO A 34 6.52 8.07 1.11
CA PRO A 34 6.95 9.12 2.04
C PRO A 34 7.65 8.56 3.28
N LEU A 35 7.22 7.40 3.80
CA LEU A 35 7.88 6.72 4.92
C LEU A 35 9.36 6.42 4.63
N TRP A 36 9.64 5.87 3.43
CA TRP A 36 11.01 5.60 2.99
C TRP A 36 11.78 6.89 2.72
N GLY A 37 11.13 7.92 2.18
CA GLY A 37 11.73 9.23 2.01
C GLY A 37 12.17 9.85 3.35
N ILE A 38 11.30 9.81 4.36
CA ILE A 38 11.62 10.31 5.71
C ILE A 38 12.76 9.51 6.32
N LEU A 39 12.75 8.18 6.19
CA LEU A 39 13.85 7.34 6.67
C LEU A 39 15.20 7.72 6.03
N TYR A 40 15.21 7.96 4.72
CA TYR A 40 16.42 8.40 4.01
C TYR A 40 16.90 9.78 4.46
N VAL A 41 15.97 10.71 4.74
CA VAL A 41 16.30 12.05 5.24
C VAL A 41 16.84 11.99 6.67
N LEU A 42 16.24 11.19 7.56
CA LEU A 42 16.72 10.99 8.93
C LEU A 42 18.12 10.37 8.95
N LEU A 43 18.38 9.45 8.03
CA LEU A 43 19.66 8.75 7.92
C LEU A 43 20.67 9.50 7.03
N SER A 44 20.32 10.67 6.49
CA SER A 44 21.13 11.43 5.51
C SER A 44 22.48 11.92 6.05
N TRP A 45 22.64 11.93 7.37
CA TRP A 45 23.92 12.16 8.06
C TRP A 45 24.92 11.01 7.81
N THR A 46 24.44 9.81 7.48
CA THR A 46 25.28 8.66 7.13
C THR A 46 25.54 8.59 5.61
N PRO A 47 26.63 7.96 5.15
CA PRO A 47 26.84 7.70 3.73
C PRO A 47 25.91 6.61 3.15
N ILE A 48 25.17 5.89 4.00
CA ILE A 48 24.36 4.72 3.62
C ILE A 48 23.22 5.10 2.63
N PRO A 49 22.37 6.12 2.90
CA PRO A 49 21.34 6.54 1.96
C PRO A 49 21.89 7.00 0.61
N LYS A 50 23.08 7.59 0.57
CA LYS A 50 23.71 8.06 -0.67
C LYS A 50 24.05 6.87 -1.58
N VAL A 51 24.68 5.83 -1.02
CA VAL A 51 25.00 4.60 -1.76
C VAL A 51 23.72 3.87 -2.18
N ALA A 52 22.75 3.74 -1.27
CA ALA A 52 21.46 3.12 -1.59
C ALA A 52 20.72 3.87 -2.71
N SER A 53 20.73 5.20 -2.69
CA SER A 53 20.13 6.04 -3.74
C SER A 53 20.81 5.87 -5.09
N ALA A 54 22.14 5.71 -5.11
CA ALA A 54 22.89 5.45 -6.34
C ALA A 54 22.51 4.09 -6.95
N ILE A 55 22.47 3.03 -6.12
CA ILE A 55 22.07 1.68 -6.56
C ILE A 55 20.63 1.69 -7.06
N GLU A 56 19.71 2.34 -6.34
CA GLU A 56 18.31 2.48 -6.76
C GLU A 56 18.18 3.30 -8.05
N GLY A 57 18.98 4.36 -8.23
CA GLY A 57 19.01 5.14 -9.46
C GLY A 57 19.38 4.30 -10.68
N VAL A 58 20.40 3.44 -10.55
CA VAL A 58 20.79 2.47 -11.60
C VAL A 58 19.70 1.42 -11.80
N TRP A 59 19.10 0.92 -10.72
CA TRP A 59 17.98 -0.02 -10.80
C TRP A 59 16.79 0.57 -11.56
N TYR A 60 16.39 1.81 -11.29
CA TYR A 60 15.29 2.48 -12.01
C TYR A 60 15.61 2.74 -13.49
N LEU A 61 16.89 2.97 -13.84
CA LEU A 61 17.32 3.12 -15.23
C LEU A 61 17.29 1.79 -15.99
N THR A 62 17.67 0.70 -15.33
CA THR A 62 17.71 -0.65 -15.90
C THR A 62 16.35 -1.33 -15.91
N GLN A 63 15.40 -0.86 -15.10
CA GLN A 63 14.03 -1.38 -15.06
C GLN A 63 13.19 -0.94 -16.28
N ASP A 64 12.43 -1.89 -16.83
CA ASP A 64 11.50 -1.64 -17.93
C ASP A 64 10.36 -0.70 -17.56
N LYS A 65 9.85 0.02 -18.57
CA LYS A 65 8.75 0.99 -18.39
C LYS A 65 7.50 0.33 -17.82
N GLU A 66 7.12 -0.86 -18.32
CA GLU A 66 5.94 -1.57 -17.81
C GLU A 66 6.14 -2.05 -16.37
N ALA A 67 7.35 -2.52 -16.03
CA ALA A 67 7.68 -2.93 -14.68
C ALA A 67 7.65 -1.74 -13.70
N PHE A 68 8.14 -0.57 -14.12
CA PHE A 68 8.08 0.65 -13.33
C PHE A 68 6.64 1.15 -13.13
N ASP A 69 5.85 1.14 -14.21
CA ASP A 69 4.45 1.54 -14.17
C ASP A 69 3.65 0.63 -13.22
N ARG A 70 3.90 -0.69 -13.26
CA ARG A 70 3.32 -1.65 -12.32
C ARG A 70 3.66 -1.37 -10.86
N ASN A 71 4.90 -1.02 -10.57
CA ASN A 71 5.36 -0.84 -9.20
C ASN A 71 5.00 0.52 -8.60
N PHE A 72 4.91 1.57 -9.42
CA PHE A 72 4.84 2.95 -8.95
C PHE A 72 3.65 3.76 -9.47
N ASN A 73 3.01 3.37 -10.57
CA ASN A 73 1.84 4.06 -11.12
C ASN A 73 0.55 3.27 -10.94
N LEU A 74 0.61 1.94 -10.96
CA LEU A 74 -0.54 1.04 -10.78
C LEU A 74 -0.85 0.75 -9.30
N GLY A 75 -0.05 1.28 -8.37
CA GLY A 75 0.03 0.81 -6.99
C GLY A 75 -0.04 1.90 -5.92
N GLN A 76 -0.93 2.90 -6.03
CA GLN A 76 -1.38 3.68 -4.85
C GLN A 76 -2.17 2.82 -3.82
N SER A 77 -2.03 1.50 -3.87
CA SER A 77 -2.60 0.51 -2.96
C SER A 77 -1.52 -0.18 -2.10
N VAL A 78 -0.42 0.52 -1.78
CA VAL A 78 0.48 0.12 -0.68
C VAL A 78 -0.05 0.70 0.65
N VAL A 79 -1.35 0.58 0.87
CA VAL A 79 -1.86 0.03 2.13
C VAL A 79 -2.35 -1.35 1.70
N LYS A 80 -1.57 -2.38 2.00
CA LYS A 80 -1.93 -3.79 1.74
C LYS A 80 -3.14 -4.17 2.61
N VAL A 81 -4.34 -3.72 2.27
CA VAL A 81 -5.51 -4.56 2.40
C VAL A 81 -5.43 -5.47 1.18
N SER A 82 -4.95 -6.69 1.39
CA SER A 82 -4.93 -7.69 0.31
C SER A 82 -6.32 -7.73 -0.33
N PRO A 83 -6.46 -7.82 -1.67
CA PRO A 83 -7.76 -8.03 -2.29
C PRO A 83 -8.48 -9.27 -1.74
N GLN A 84 -7.77 -10.21 -1.10
CA GLN A 84 -8.37 -11.29 -0.33
C GLN A 84 -9.06 -10.83 0.96
N VAL A 85 -8.47 -9.88 1.71
CA VAL A 85 -9.05 -9.36 2.96
C VAL A 85 -10.28 -8.52 2.67
N SER A 86 -10.27 -7.72 1.59
CA SER A 86 -11.45 -6.95 1.17
C SER A 86 -12.64 -7.87 0.86
N ASN A 87 -12.40 -8.93 0.08
CA ASN A 87 -13.43 -9.90 -0.27
C ASN A 87 -13.95 -10.68 0.95
N GLN A 88 -13.07 -10.98 1.92
CA GLN A 88 -13.45 -11.68 3.15
C GLN A 88 -14.31 -10.80 4.06
N VAL A 89 -13.93 -9.54 4.27
CA VAL A 89 -14.71 -8.56 5.05
C VAL A 89 -16.08 -8.31 4.42
N GLU A 90 -16.17 -8.26 3.10
CA GLU A 90 -17.43 -8.12 2.38
C GLU A 90 -18.35 -9.34 2.56
N SER A 91 -17.80 -10.56 2.44
CA SER A 91 -18.58 -11.79 2.66
C SER A 91 -19.10 -11.93 4.10
N VAL A 92 -18.30 -11.54 5.09
CA VAL A 92 -18.71 -11.58 6.50
C VAL A 92 -19.74 -10.50 6.80
N GLY A 93 -19.63 -9.32 6.19
CA GLY A 93 -20.65 -8.27 6.26
C GLY A 93 -22.02 -8.74 5.75
N HIS A 94 -22.05 -9.49 4.65
CA HIS A 94 -23.29 -10.07 4.13
C HIS A 94 -23.88 -11.11 5.09
N ALA A 95 -23.06 -12.02 5.61
CA ALA A 95 -23.50 -13.07 6.54
C ALA A 95 -24.01 -12.49 7.88
N LEU A 96 -23.38 -11.43 8.40
CA LEU A 96 -23.84 -10.74 9.61
C LEU A 96 -25.20 -10.06 9.42
N ARG A 97 -25.47 -9.53 8.23
CA ARG A 97 -26.74 -8.88 7.90
C ARG A 97 -27.87 -9.90 7.78
N GLU A 98 -27.57 -11.09 7.27
CA GLU A 98 -28.51 -12.21 7.22
C GLU A 98 -28.81 -12.77 8.63
N LEU A 99 -27.78 -12.89 9.48
CA LEU A 99 -27.96 -13.24 10.89
C LEU A 99 -28.83 -12.22 11.64
N ASP A 100 -28.69 -10.92 11.36
CA ASP A 100 -29.53 -9.89 11.99
C ASP A 100 -30.98 -9.98 11.51
N ALA A 101 -31.22 -10.31 10.24
CA ALA A 101 -32.57 -10.56 9.71
C ALA A 101 -33.23 -11.75 10.42
N LEU A 102 -32.52 -12.88 10.58
CA LEU A 102 -33.02 -14.06 11.28
C LEU A 102 -33.36 -13.76 12.76
N ARG A 103 -32.61 -12.86 13.40
CA ARG A 103 -32.88 -12.39 14.77
C ARG A 103 -34.13 -11.52 14.81
N GLN A 104 -34.28 -10.58 13.87
CA GLN A 104 -35.47 -9.71 13.79
C GLN A 104 -36.75 -10.51 13.50
N ASP A 105 -36.65 -11.58 12.72
CA ASP A 105 -37.75 -12.50 12.42
C ASP A 105 -38.07 -13.45 13.59
N GLY A 106 -37.28 -13.41 14.68
CA GLY A 106 -37.45 -14.28 15.85
C GLY A 106 -37.07 -15.75 15.59
N LEU A 107 -36.36 -16.04 14.49
CA LEU A 107 -35.94 -17.38 14.09
C LEU A 107 -34.72 -17.88 14.87
N ILE A 108 -33.92 -16.97 15.41
CA ILE A 108 -32.78 -17.27 16.27
C ILE A 108 -32.84 -16.42 17.55
N SER A 109 -32.36 -16.98 18.65
CA SER A 109 -32.28 -16.24 19.91
C SER A 109 -31.13 -15.23 19.91
N GLU A 110 -31.22 -14.20 20.75
CA GLU A 110 -30.16 -13.21 20.95
C GLU A 110 -28.82 -13.89 21.32
N TYR A 111 -28.89 -14.98 22.11
CA TYR A 111 -27.73 -15.77 22.52
C TYR A 111 -27.06 -16.50 21.35
N GLU A 112 -27.85 -17.13 20.46
CA GLU A 112 -27.32 -17.81 19.27
C GLU A 112 -26.72 -16.84 18.26
N PHE A 113 -27.35 -15.67 18.12
CA PHE A 113 -26.82 -14.57 17.31
C PHE A 113 -25.45 -14.13 17.82
N GLU A 114 -25.31 -13.89 19.14
CA GLU A 114 -24.04 -13.48 19.72
C GLU A 114 -22.93 -14.52 19.54
N GLN A 115 -23.25 -15.82 19.69
CA GLN A 115 -22.27 -16.89 19.46
C GLN A 115 -21.80 -16.91 17.99
N LYS A 116 -22.73 -16.88 17.03
CA LYS A 116 -22.39 -16.92 15.60
C LYS A 116 -21.64 -15.67 15.14
N ARG A 117 -22.01 -14.48 15.65
CA ARG A 117 -21.29 -13.22 15.38
C ARG A 117 -19.83 -13.29 15.82
N ARG A 118 -19.56 -13.83 17.02
CA ARG A 118 -18.18 -13.98 17.54
C ARG A 118 -17.37 -14.93 16.67
N GLN A 119 -17.96 -16.03 16.22
CA GLN A 119 -17.29 -17.00 15.35
C GLN A 119 -16.89 -16.38 13.99
N MET A 120 -17.73 -15.52 13.41
CA MET A 120 -17.41 -14.85 12.13
C MET A 120 -16.34 -13.76 12.29
N LEU A 121 -16.31 -13.07 13.43
CA LEU A 121 -15.27 -12.07 13.72
C LEU A 121 -13.88 -12.69 13.89
N ASP A 122 -13.80 -13.90 14.45
CA ASP A 122 -12.55 -14.65 14.62
C ASP A 122 -11.93 -15.07 13.29
N GLN A 123 -12.76 -15.28 12.24
CA GLN A 123 -12.27 -15.67 10.90
C GLN A 123 -11.58 -14.54 10.14
N ILE A 124 -11.79 -13.27 10.53
CA ILE A 124 -11.14 -12.10 9.89
C ILE A 124 -9.83 -11.73 10.60
N SER A 125 -9.65 -12.17 11.87
CA SER A 125 -8.44 -11.89 12.66
C SER A 125 -7.25 -12.73 12.24
#